data_AF-A0A6C0JDR8-F1
#
_entry.id   AF-A0A6C0JDR8-F1
#
_cell.length_a   1.000
_cell.length_b   1.000
_cell.length_c   1.000
_cell.angle_alpha   90.00
_cell.angle_beta   90.00
_cell.angle_gamma   90.00
#
_symmetry.space_group_name_H-M   'P 1'
#
loop_
_entity.id
_entity.type
_entity.pdbx_description
1 polymer ?
#
loop_
_entity_poly.entity_id
_entity_poly.type
_entity_poly.pdbx_seq_one_letter_code
_entity_poly.pdbx_strand_id
1 'polypeptide(L)'
;MNTIVEYHKGIVEGEKKIQANDFLKDLSALMENEQFVTFFKKHMSSWLDIKCSITYMHLYRKFKDKYKDLNNDELDNRLIVYLLSKIMRDNKLRPWSINAIDEMLQNKKVDFFKEFEAIMIADDEPKFLKQ
;
A
#
# COMPACT_ATOMS: atom_id res chain seq x y z
N MET A 1 26.60 13.56 36.19
CA MET A 1 25.41 13.95 35.41
C MET A 1 24.32 12.93 35.72
N ASN A 2 23.10 13.34 36.09
CA ASN A 2 22.09 12.46 36.68
C ASN A 2 21.18 11.87 35.58
N THR A 3 21.04 10.55 35.51
CA THR A 3 20.34 9.80 34.44
C THR A 3 18.90 10.28 34.20
N ILE A 4 18.21 10.74 35.24
CA ILE A 4 16.84 11.28 35.17
C ILE A 4 16.80 12.59 34.36
N VAL A 5 17.82 13.44 34.50
CA VAL A 5 17.93 14.71 33.76
C VAL A 5 18.17 14.45 32.27
N GLU A 6 18.95 13.41 31.94
CA GLU A 6 19.20 13.01 30.55
C GLU A 6 17.95 12.42 29.88
N TYR A 7 17.17 11.61 30.60
CA TYR A 7 15.87 11.11 30.11
C TYR A 7 14.91 12.24 29.76
N HIS A 8 14.69 13.18 30.69
CA HIS A 8 13.75 14.29 30.45
C HIS A 8 14.19 15.20 29.29
N LYS A 9 15.51 15.46 29.18
CA LYS A 9 16.07 16.18 28.03
C LYS A 9 15.80 15.44 26.72
N GLY A 10 15.93 14.12 26.70
CA GLY A 10 15.60 13.28 25.55
C GLY A 10 14.14 13.41 25.10
N ILE A 11 13.21 13.40 26.05
CA ILE A 11 11.77 13.59 25.76
C ILE A 11 11.49 14.95 25.11
N VAL A 12 12.02 16.03 25.68
CA VAL A 12 11.81 17.39 25.14
C VAL A 12 12.40 17.55 23.74
N GLU A 13 13.57 16.99 23.47
CA GLU A 13 14.17 17.02 22.14
C GLU A 13 13.42 16.12 21.14
N GLY A 14 12.86 14.99 21.59
CA GLY A 14 11.99 14.14 20.79
C GLY A 14 10.73 14.88 20.34
N GLU A 15 10.05 15.56 21.27
CA GLU A 15 8.85 16.35 20.99
C GLU A 15 9.12 17.43 19.93
N LYS A 16 10.23 18.18 20.07
CA LYS A 16 10.63 19.18 19.07
C LYS A 16 10.85 18.57 17.69
N LYS A 17 11.44 17.37 17.60
CA LYS A 17 11.67 16.68 16.33
C LYS A 17 10.38 16.20 15.69
N ILE A 18 9.43 15.69 16.48
CA ILE A 18 8.11 15.29 15.99
C ILE A 18 7.35 16.52 15.46
N GLN A 19 7.37 17.64 16.18
CA GLN A 19 6.68 18.86 15.77
C GLN A 19 7.28 19.50 14.51
N ALA A 20 8.60 19.37 14.30
CA ALA A 20 9.31 20.00 13.19
C ALA A 20 9.49 19.10 11.95
N ASN A 21 9.11 17.82 12.01
CA ASN A 21 9.34 16.87 10.92
C ASN A 21 8.10 16.01 10.65
N ASP A 22 7.43 16.29 9.54
CA ASP A 22 6.19 15.59 9.14
C ASP A 22 6.38 14.08 9.00
N PHE A 23 7.52 13.63 8.47
CA PHE A 23 7.80 12.20 8.36
C PHE A 23 7.86 11.52 9.74
N LEU A 24 8.57 12.12 10.72
CA LEU A 24 8.66 11.56 12.06
C LEU A 24 7.32 11.61 12.81
N LYS A 25 6.54 12.67 12.58
CA LYS A 25 5.17 12.78 13.08
C LYS A 25 4.28 11.67 12.54
N ASP A 26 4.27 11.46 11.22
CA ASP A 26 3.45 10.42 10.58
C ASP A 26 3.92 9.02 10.99
N LEU A 27 5.24 8.80 11.02
CA LEU A 27 5.83 7.53 11.43
C LEU A 27 5.46 7.20 12.88
N SER A 28 5.66 8.11 13.81
CA SER A 28 5.33 7.88 15.22
C SER A 28 3.84 7.60 15.40
N ALA A 29 2.95 8.39 14.81
CA ALA A 29 1.52 8.17 14.87
C ALA A 29 1.10 6.81 14.28
N LEU A 30 1.70 6.41 13.16
CA LEU A 30 1.44 5.12 12.52
C LEU A 30 1.92 3.95 13.37
N MET A 31 3.08 4.07 14.02
CA MET A 31 3.65 3.04 14.89
C MET A 31 2.94 2.91 16.24
N GLU A 32 2.11 3.88 16.63
CA GLU A 32 1.20 3.79 17.78
C GLU A 32 -0.19 3.24 17.39
N ASN A 33 -0.50 3.11 16.10
CA ASN A 33 -1.77 2.53 15.65
C ASN A 33 -1.76 1.00 15.79
N GLU A 34 -2.54 0.46 16.73
CA GLU A 34 -2.55 -0.98 17.05
C GLU A 34 -2.84 -1.89 15.85
N GLN A 35 -3.74 -1.47 14.95
CA GLN A 35 -4.09 -2.24 13.75
C GLN A 35 -2.89 -2.31 12.79
N PHE A 36 -2.23 -1.19 12.54
CA PHE A 36 -1.02 -1.15 11.72
C PHE A 36 0.11 -1.93 12.37
N VAL A 37 0.36 -1.76 13.67
CA VAL A 37 1.39 -2.52 14.40
C VAL A 37 1.15 -4.03 14.29
N THR A 38 -0.11 -4.46 14.41
CA THR A 38 -0.47 -5.87 14.23
C THR A 38 -0.22 -6.34 12.81
N PHE A 39 -0.56 -5.54 11.81
CA PHE A 39 -0.29 -5.84 10.40
C PHE A 39 1.21 -5.92 10.12
N PHE A 40 1.98 -4.91 10.55
CA PHE A 40 3.42 -4.80 10.38
C PHE A 40 4.14 -6.02 10.97
N LYS A 41 3.81 -6.40 12.20
CA LYS A 41 4.39 -7.59 12.86
C LYS A 41 4.12 -8.89 12.10
N LYS A 42 2.94 -9.03 11.48
CA LYS A 42 2.51 -10.26 10.79
C LYS A 42 2.99 -10.35 9.34
N HIS A 43 3.07 -9.23 8.64
CA HIS A 43 3.16 -9.19 7.17
C HIS A 43 4.35 -8.36 6.66
N MET A 44 5.21 -7.85 7.55
CA MET A 44 6.40 -7.05 7.20
C MET A 44 7.64 -7.46 8.03
N SER A 45 7.78 -8.76 8.33
CA SER A 45 8.89 -9.30 9.15
C SER A 45 10.18 -9.57 8.36
N SER A 46 10.12 -9.58 7.02
CA SER A 46 11.29 -9.72 6.15
C SER A 46 11.22 -8.74 4.97
N TRP A 47 12.34 -8.51 4.29
CA TRP A 47 12.37 -7.68 3.08
C TRP A 47 11.43 -8.18 1.98
N LEU A 48 11.27 -9.50 1.86
CA LEU A 48 10.36 -10.10 0.88
C LEU A 48 8.91 -9.81 1.27
N ASP A 49 8.55 -9.94 2.55
CA ASP A 49 7.21 -9.68 3.05
C ASP A 49 6.85 -8.19 2.94
N ILE A 50 7.82 -7.31 3.25
CA ILE A 50 7.70 -5.86 3.08
C ILE A 50 7.39 -5.53 1.63
N LYS A 51 8.18 -6.05 0.68
CA LYS A 51 7.96 -5.83 -0.76
C LYS A 51 6.58 -6.33 -1.18
N CYS A 52 6.20 -7.55 -0.80
CA CYS A 52 4.88 -8.10 -1.12
C CYS A 52 3.75 -7.23 -0.57
N SER A 53 3.82 -6.87 0.72
CA SER A 53 2.79 -6.06 1.39
C SER A 53 2.66 -4.67 0.74
N ILE A 54 3.78 -3.99 0.48
CA ILE A 54 3.80 -2.68 -0.18
C ILE A 54 3.21 -2.78 -1.59
N THR A 55 3.54 -3.82 -2.37
CA THR A 55 2.94 -4.03 -3.70
C THR A 55 1.42 -4.10 -3.61
N TYR A 56 0.86 -4.89 -2.70
CA TYR A 56 -0.60 -5.00 -2.58
C TYR A 56 -1.26 -3.74 -2.02
N MET A 57 -0.58 -2.97 -1.17
CA MET A 57 -1.03 -1.65 -0.73
C MET A 57 -1.10 -0.66 -1.92
N HIS A 58 -0.10 -0.67 -2.80
CA HIS A 58 -0.13 0.13 -4.03
C HIS A 58 -1.25 -0.29 -4.97
N LEU A 59 -1.44 -1.59 -5.19
CA LEU A 59 -2.54 -2.11 -6.01
C LEU A 59 -3.90 -1.69 -5.44
N TYR A 60 -4.09 -1.85 -4.13
CA TYR A 60 -5.31 -1.42 -3.43
C TYR A 60 -5.62 0.06 -3.70
N ARG A 61 -4.62 0.93 -3.53
CA ARG A 61 -4.76 2.37 -3.80
C ARG A 61 -5.07 2.65 -5.26
N LYS A 62 -4.38 1.98 -6.20
CA LYS A 62 -4.60 2.16 -7.63
C LYS A 62 -6.04 1.82 -8.03
N PHE A 63 -6.59 0.73 -7.51
CA PHE A 63 -7.99 0.36 -7.77
C PHE A 63 -8.95 1.44 -7.27
N LYS A 64 -8.73 2.00 -6.07
CA LYS A 64 -9.53 3.12 -5.55
C LYS A 64 -9.43 4.37 -6.43
N ASP A 65 -8.20 4.79 -6.74
CA ASP A 65 -7.94 6.01 -7.52
C ASP A 65 -8.63 5.91 -8.89
N LYS A 66 -8.42 4.81 -9.62
CA LYS A 66 -9.02 4.62 -10.96
C LYS A 66 -10.54 4.54 -10.93
N TYR A 67 -11.11 3.86 -9.95
CA TYR A 67 -12.57 3.75 -9.86
C TYR A 67 -13.21 5.11 -9.58
N LYS A 68 -12.59 5.90 -8.69
CA LYS A 68 -13.01 7.26 -8.41
C LYS A 68 -12.91 8.15 -9.65
N ASP A 69 -11.83 8.03 -10.42
CA ASP A 69 -11.66 8.78 -11.68
C ASP A 69 -12.72 8.43 -12.72
N LEU A 70 -13.16 7.17 -12.80
CA LEU A 70 -14.14 6.71 -13.78
C LEU A 70 -15.60 6.96 -13.36
N ASN A 71 -15.90 6.78 -12.07
CA ASN A 71 -17.29 6.70 -11.58
C ASN A 71 -17.66 7.85 -10.65
N ASN A 72 -16.71 8.71 -10.28
CA ASN A 72 -16.87 9.75 -9.25
C ASN A 72 -17.44 9.21 -7.93
N ASP A 73 -17.13 7.94 -7.63
CA ASP A 73 -17.66 7.16 -6.50
C ASP A 73 -16.53 6.35 -5.84
N GLU A 74 -16.75 5.90 -4.61
CA GLU A 74 -15.79 5.04 -3.91
C GLU A 74 -15.94 3.58 -4.30
N LEU A 75 -14.82 2.94 -4.61
CA LEU A 75 -14.80 1.50 -4.86
C LEU A 75 -15.04 0.72 -3.56
N ASP A 76 -16.09 -0.10 -3.56
CA ASP A 76 -16.41 -0.99 -2.44
C ASP A 76 -15.21 -1.88 -2.08
N ASN A 77 -14.82 -1.87 -0.81
CA ASN A 77 -13.67 -2.63 -0.31
C ASN A 77 -13.74 -4.13 -0.65
N ARG A 78 -14.94 -4.72 -0.72
CA ARG A 78 -15.15 -6.13 -1.06
C ARG A 78 -14.71 -6.44 -2.49
N LEU A 79 -14.94 -5.52 -3.42
CA LEU A 79 -14.51 -5.66 -4.79
C LEU A 79 -12.98 -5.56 -4.90
N ILE A 80 -12.36 -4.67 -4.14
CA ILE A 80 -10.88 -4.58 -4.08
C ILE A 80 -10.29 -5.88 -3.54
N VAL A 81 -10.82 -6.41 -2.42
CA VAL A 81 -10.34 -7.67 -1.85
C VAL A 81 -10.48 -8.81 -2.86
N TYR A 82 -11.59 -8.86 -3.60
CA TYR A 82 -11.77 -9.84 -4.67
C TYR A 82 -10.67 -9.72 -5.75
N LEU A 83 -10.43 -8.51 -6.28
CA LEU A 83 -9.41 -8.27 -7.31
C LEU A 83 -8.00 -8.61 -6.83
N LEU A 84 -7.64 -8.22 -5.60
CA LEU A 84 -6.36 -8.57 -5.00
C LEU A 84 -6.22 -10.08 -4.83
N SER A 85 -7.28 -10.78 -4.39
CA SER A 85 -7.25 -12.24 -4.23
C SER A 85 -7.04 -12.98 -5.55
N LYS A 86 -7.58 -12.44 -6.65
CA LYS A 86 -7.34 -12.94 -8.01
C LYS A 86 -5.88 -12.77 -8.43
N ILE A 87 -5.35 -11.54 -8.30
CA ILE A 87 -3.95 -11.25 -8.59
C ILE A 87 -3.02 -12.16 -7.77
N MET A 88 -3.31 -12.37 -6.49
CA MET A 88 -2.49 -13.20 -5.61
C MET A 88 -2.43 -14.68 -6.03
N ARG A 89 -3.53 -15.22 -6.54
CA ARG A 89 -3.69 -16.65 -6.84
C ARG A 89 -3.31 -17.01 -8.27
N ASP A 90 -3.36 -16.04 -9.18
CA ASP A 90 -3.06 -16.28 -10.59
C ASP A 90 -1.55 -16.17 -10.88
N ASN A 91 -1.01 -17.22 -11.50
CA ASN A 91 0.42 -17.37 -11.73
C ASN A 91 0.98 -16.42 -12.80
N LYS A 92 0.13 -15.76 -13.60
CA LYS A 92 0.50 -14.75 -14.60
C LYS A 92 0.28 -13.34 -14.04
N LEU A 93 -0.89 -13.06 -13.47
CA LEU A 93 -1.24 -11.76 -12.91
C LEU A 93 -0.36 -11.39 -11.72
N ARG A 94 0.02 -12.36 -10.88
CA ARG A 94 0.89 -12.10 -9.73
C ARG A 94 2.24 -11.50 -10.14
N PRO A 95 3.10 -12.18 -10.93
CA PRO A 95 4.38 -11.62 -11.31
C PRO A 95 4.24 -10.37 -12.19
N TRP A 96 3.25 -10.32 -13.09
CA TRP A 96 3.01 -9.13 -13.90
C TRP A 96 2.65 -7.91 -13.04
N SER A 97 1.73 -8.05 -12.09
CA SER A 97 1.29 -6.94 -11.22
C SER A 97 2.42 -6.44 -10.32
N ILE A 98 3.27 -7.34 -9.81
CA ILE A 98 4.46 -6.95 -9.04
C ILE A 98 5.41 -6.11 -9.89
N ASN A 99 5.70 -6.56 -11.11
CA ASN A 99 6.58 -5.83 -12.03
C ASN A 99 5.99 -4.49 -12.43
N ALA A 100 4.69 -4.45 -12.75
CA ALA A 100 4.00 -3.22 -13.11
C ALA A 100 4.07 -2.17 -11.99
N ILE A 101 3.87 -2.57 -10.73
CA ILE A 101 4.03 -1.66 -9.59
C ILE A 101 5.48 -1.18 -9.43
N ASP A 102 6.46 -2.09 -9.54
CA ASP A 102 7.88 -1.71 -9.45
C ASP A 102 8.26 -0.68 -10.53
N GLU A 103 7.81 -0.89 -11.77
CA GLU A 103 8.02 0.04 -12.87
C GLU A 103 7.36 1.40 -12.65
N MET A 104 6.13 1.41 -12.11
CA MET A 104 5.43 2.65 -11.76
C MET A 104 6.16 3.43 -10.66
N LEU A 105 6.69 2.74 -9.65
CA LEU A 105 7.48 3.36 -8.59
C LEU A 105 8.82 3.92 -9.10
N GLN A 106 9.35 3.37 -10.20
CA GLN A 106 10.49 3.90 -10.93
C GLN A 106 10.13 5.03 -11.92
N ASN A 107 8.91 5.59 -11.81
CA ASN A 107 8.37 6.64 -12.68
C ASN A 107 8.26 6.25 -14.17
N LYS A 108 8.15 4.95 -14.48
CA LYS A 108 7.84 4.51 -15.85
C LYS A 108 6.34 4.65 -16.11
N LYS A 109 5.99 5.01 -17.35
CA LYS A 109 4.59 5.11 -17.77
C LYS A 109 4.04 3.70 -18.03
N VAL A 110 3.27 3.18 -17.09
CA VAL A 110 2.57 1.89 -17.19
C VAL A 110 1.07 2.14 -17.24
N ASP A 111 0.38 1.63 -18.27
CA ASP A 111 -1.08 1.68 -18.35
C ASP A 111 -1.70 0.45 -17.67
N PHE A 112 -1.49 0.39 -16.35
CA PHE A 112 -1.80 -0.79 -15.53
C PHE A 112 -3.21 -1.33 -15.78
N PHE A 113 -4.22 -0.45 -15.86
CA PHE A 113 -5.61 -0.88 -15.98
C PHE A 113 -5.93 -1.47 -17.35
N LYS A 114 -5.38 -0.89 -18.42
CA LYS A 114 -5.60 -1.40 -19.77
C LYS A 114 -5.02 -2.80 -19.94
N GLU A 115 -3.80 -3.00 -19.43
CA GLU A 115 -3.15 -4.31 -19.46
C GLU A 115 -3.83 -5.31 -18.53
N PHE A 116 -4.21 -4.88 -17.32
CA PHE A 116 -4.96 -5.71 -16.37
C PHE A 116 -6.29 -6.19 -16.97
N GLU A 117 -7.08 -5.29 -17.56
CA GLU A 117 -8.34 -5.63 -18.23
C GLU A 117 -8.12 -6.59 -19.41
N ALA A 118 -7.06 -6.39 -20.20
CA ALA A 118 -6.73 -7.28 -21.31
C ALA A 118 -6.43 -8.72 -20.84
N ILE A 119 -5.72 -8.87 -19.72
CA ILE A 119 -5.44 -10.19 -19.12
C ILE A 119 -6.74 -10.80 -18.59
N MET A 120 -7.56 -10.02 -17.87
CA MET A 120 -8.85 -10.50 -17.34
C MET A 120 -9.83 -10.93 -18.45
N ILE A 121 -9.91 -10.18 -19.55
CA ILE A 121 -10.76 -10.52 -20.70
C ILE A 121 -10.28 -11.80 -21.39
N ALA A 122 -8.95 -11.99 -21.51
CA ALA A 122 -8.38 -13.21 -22.09
C ALA A 122 -8.69 -14.48 -21.28
N ASP A 123 -9.02 -14.32 -19.99
CA ASP A 123 -9.39 -15.40 -19.07
C ASP A 123 -10.93 -15.53 -18.89
N ASP A 124 -11.75 -14.95 -19.78
CA ASP A 124 -13.23 -14.97 -19.78
C ASP A 124 -13.88 -14.37 -18.51
N GLU A 125 -13.22 -13.40 -17.88
CA GLU A 125 -13.71 -12.80 -16.64
C GLU A 125 -14.67 -11.60 -16.85
N PRO A 126 -15.62 -11.36 -15.93
CA PRO A 126 -16.51 -10.21 -15.98
C PRO A 126 -15.75 -8.87 -16.00
N LYS A 127 -16.30 -7.86 -16.69
CA LYS A 127 -15.82 -6.48 -16.55
C LYS A 127 -16.22 -5.93 -15.17
N PHE A 128 -15.24 -5.65 -14.33
CA PHE A 128 -15.46 -5.22 -12.94
C PHE A 128 -15.49 -3.70 -12.74
N LEU A 129 -15.04 -2.93 -13.74
CA LEU A 129 -15.18 -1.48 -13.75
C LEU A 129 -16.45 -1.13 -14.54
N LYS A 130 -17.41 -0.47 -13.88
CA LYS A 130 -18.52 0.17 -14.57
C LYS A 130 -17.90 1.24 -15.50
N GLN A 131 -18.27 1.18 -16.78
CA GLN A 131 -17.89 2.16 -17.80
C GLN A 131 -18.94 3.26 -17.87
#